data_AF-A0A957ASY5-F1
#
_entry.id   AF-A0A957ASY5-F1
#
_cell.length_a   1.000
_cell.length_b   1.000
_cell.length_c   1.000
_cell.angle_alpha   90.00
_cell.angle_beta   90.00
_cell.angle_gamma   90.00
#
_symmetry.space_group_name_H-M   'P 1'
#
loop_
_entity.id
_entity.type
_entity.pdbx_description
1 polymer ?
#
loop_
_entity_poly.entity_id
_entity_poly.type
_entity_poly.pdbx_seq_one_letter_code
_entity_poly.pdbx_strand_id
1 'polypeptide(L)'
;MAEPRERTRAARAGGVLVAGALVLAVLLVFWRLLLTNRVLATGDAFAYFTPYRDFANQALRSGKLPLWNPFLFLGSPFLANPQSAVLYPLHWLFVGLPAGKSLAASAGLHLWLAG
;
A
#
# COMPACT_ATOMS: atom_id res chain seq x y z
N MET A 1 37.56 10.11 24.10
CA MET A 1 36.16 9.86 24.51
C MET A 1 35.28 10.83 23.72
N ALA A 2 34.54 10.36 22.71
CA ALA A 2 33.66 11.22 21.92
C ALA A 2 32.51 11.78 22.78
N GLU A 3 32.22 13.08 22.63
CA GLU A 3 31.17 13.77 23.39
C GLU A 3 29.79 13.13 23.16
N PRO A 4 28.86 13.20 24.14
CA PRO A 4 27.51 12.63 24.02
C PRO A 4 26.77 13.05 22.73
N ARG A 5 26.99 14.29 22.27
CA ARG A 5 26.39 14.84 21.04
C ARG A 5 26.87 14.17 19.76
N GLU A 6 28.15 13.76 19.69
CA GLU A 6 28.72 13.08 18.53
C GLU A 6 28.19 11.64 18.40
N ARG A 7 27.99 10.95 19.53
CA ARG A 7 27.37 9.62 19.56
C ARG A 7 25.93 9.64 19.07
N THR A 8 25.14 10.65 19.48
CA THR A 8 23.75 10.81 19.00
C THR A 8 23.70 11.10 17.50
N ARG A 9 24.64 11.90 16.97
CA ARG A 9 24.70 12.22 15.53
C ARG A 9 25.10 11.00 14.69
N ALA A 10 26.09 10.23 15.13
CA ALA A 10 26.51 8.99 14.46
C ALA A 10 25.40 7.92 14.46
N ALA A 11 24.69 7.75 15.58
CA ALA A 11 23.55 6.82 15.66
C ALA A 11 22.40 7.23 14.73
N ARG A 12 22.09 8.53 14.64
CA ARG A 12 21.08 9.06 13.69
C ARG A 12 21.50 8.85 12.24
N ALA A 13 22.77 9.10 11.91
CA ALA A 13 23.29 8.86 10.57
C ALA A 13 23.19 7.37 10.17
N GLY A 14 23.53 6.45 11.08
CA GLY A 14 23.36 5.01 10.87
C GLY A 14 21.90 4.62 10.63
N GLY A 15 20.97 5.16 11.43
CA GLY A 15 19.53 4.92 11.26
C GLY A 15 18.98 5.38 9.90
N VAL A 16 19.43 6.54 9.42
CA VAL A 16 19.04 7.05 8.08
C VAL A 16 19.56 6.14 6.97
N LEU A 17 20.80 5.65 7.08
CA LEU A 17 21.38 4.73 6.09
C LEU A 17 20.61 3.40 6.02
N VAL A 18 20.26 2.83 7.18
CA VAL A 18 19.45 1.61 7.25
C VAL A 18 18.07 1.84 6.64
N ALA A 19 17.37 2.90 7.06
CA ALA A 19 16.06 3.23 6.51
C ALA A 19 16.12 3.42 4.98
N GLY A 20 17.14 4.10 4.47
CA GLY A 20 17.37 4.29 3.03
C GLY A 20 17.65 2.98 2.30
N ALA A 21 18.44 2.08 2.88
CA ALA A 21 18.71 0.76 2.32
C ALA A 21 17.43 -0.09 2.23
N LEU A 22 16.54 -0.01 3.24
CA LEU A 22 15.24 -0.69 3.23
C LEU A 22 14.30 -0.14 2.17
N VAL A 23 14.23 1.19 2.00
CA VAL A 23 13.46 1.80 0.90
C VAL A 23 13.97 1.28 -0.44
N LEU A 24 15.29 1.28 -0.63
CA LEU A 24 15.89 0.78 -1.87
C LEU A 24 15.57 -0.69 -2.10
N ALA A 25 15.65 -1.54 -1.07
CA ALA A 25 15.29 -2.95 -1.15
C ALA A 25 13.81 -3.14 -1.58
N VAL A 26 12.89 -2.39 -0.97
CA VAL A 26 11.47 -2.41 -1.35
C VAL A 26 11.28 -1.97 -2.79
N LEU A 27 11.93 -0.88 -3.21
CA LEU A 27 11.86 -0.43 -4.61
C LEU A 27 12.41 -1.49 -5.56
N LEU A 28 13.53 -2.15 -5.23
CA LEU A 28 14.11 -3.23 -6.03
C LEU A 28 13.23 -4.48 -6.13
N VAL A 29 12.42 -4.78 -5.11
CA VAL A 29 11.46 -5.89 -5.15
C VAL A 29 10.22 -5.51 -5.97
N PHE A 30 9.69 -4.31 -5.76
CA PHE A 30 8.41 -3.88 -6.32
C PHE A 30 8.52 -3.06 -7.61
N TRP A 31 9.72 -2.76 -8.13
CA TRP A 31 9.91 -1.86 -9.27
C TRP A 31 9.08 -2.24 -10.49
N ARG A 32 8.96 -3.55 -10.80
CA ARG A 32 8.17 -4.02 -11.94
C ARG A 32 6.69 -3.69 -11.75
N LEU A 33 6.16 -3.81 -10.53
CA LEU A 33 4.75 -3.53 -10.26
C LEU A 33 4.47 -2.02 -10.17
N LEU A 34 5.43 -1.24 -9.70
CA LEU A 34 5.27 0.21 -9.54
C LEU A 34 5.48 0.97 -10.87
N LEU A 35 6.53 0.60 -11.62
CA LEU A 35 6.96 1.34 -12.81
C LEU A 35 6.40 0.80 -14.12
N THR A 36 5.79 -0.39 -14.13
CA THR A 36 5.13 -0.94 -15.31
C THR A 36 3.62 -1.14 -15.05
N ASN A 37 2.86 -1.51 -16.08
CA ASN A 37 1.43 -1.84 -15.94
C ASN A 37 1.19 -3.31 -15.54
N ARG A 38 2.16 -3.94 -14.88
CA ARG A 38 2.02 -5.30 -14.36
C ARG A 38 1.22 -5.30 -13.07
N VAL A 39 0.45 -6.35 -12.87
CA VAL A 39 -0.30 -6.62 -11.64
C VAL A 39 0.07 -8.01 -11.13
N LEU A 40 -0.18 -8.28 -9.85
CA LEU A 40 -0.15 -9.63 -9.33
C LEU A 40 -1.31 -10.40 -9.97
N ALA A 41 -1.01 -11.25 -10.95
CA ALA A 41 -2.00 -11.89 -11.82
C ALA A 41 -2.45 -13.28 -11.34
N THR A 42 -2.23 -13.63 -10.07
CA THR A 42 -2.57 -14.94 -9.52
C THR A 42 -3.24 -14.83 -8.16
N GLY A 43 -4.01 -15.86 -7.80
CA GLY A 43 -4.70 -16.00 -6.52
C GLY A 43 -5.63 -14.83 -6.17
N ASP A 44 -5.84 -14.64 -4.86
CA ASP A 44 -6.73 -13.60 -4.33
C ASP A 44 -6.25 -12.19 -4.66
N ALA A 45 -4.93 -11.99 -4.81
CA ALA A 45 -4.38 -10.69 -5.19
C ALA A 45 -5.01 -10.18 -6.49
N PHE A 46 -5.15 -11.07 -7.48
CA PHE A 46 -5.81 -10.76 -8.74
C PHE A 46 -7.33 -10.83 -8.64
N ALA A 47 -7.86 -11.97 -8.19
CA ALA A 47 -9.28 -12.30 -8.31
C ALA A 47 -10.16 -11.52 -7.32
N TYR A 48 -9.60 -11.14 -6.17
CA TYR A 48 -10.36 -10.53 -5.08
C TYR A 48 -9.90 -9.10 -4.79
N PHE A 49 -8.62 -8.92 -4.45
CA PHE A 49 -8.12 -7.64 -3.98
C PHE A 49 -8.00 -6.58 -5.08
N THR A 50 -7.63 -6.96 -6.31
CA THR A 50 -7.54 -6.01 -7.42
C THR A 50 -8.90 -5.35 -7.74
N PRO A 51 -9.99 -6.10 -7.99
CA PRO A 51 -11.30 -5.47 -8.25
C PRO A 51 -11.86 -4.74 -7.02
N TYR A 52 -11.63 -5.25 -5.80
CA TYR A 52 -12.02 -4.53 -4.57
C TYR A 52 -11.30 -3.20 -4.44
N ARG A 53 -9.99 -3.19 -4.68
CA ARG A 53 -9.18 -1.97 -4.63
C ARG A 53 -9.62 -0.99 -5.72
N ASP A 54 -9.93 -1.48 -6.91
CA ASP A 54 -10.40 -0.64 -8.01
C ASP A 54 -11.74 0.03 -7.68
N PHE A 55 -12.73 -0.75 -7.22
CA PHE A 55 -14.03 -0.23 -6.80
C PHE A 55 -13.91 0.81 -5.67
N ALA A 56 -13.13 0.50 -4.63
CA ALA A 56 -12.89 1.41 -3.52
C ALA A 56 -12.22 2.71 -3.99
N ASN A 57 -11.16 2.61 -4.81
CA ASN A 57 -10.44 3.77 -5.32
C ASN A 57 -11.33 4.64 -6.22
N GLN A 58 -12.17 4.03 -7.05
CA GLN A 58 -13.12 4.78 -7.89
C GLN A 58 -14.15 5.54 -7.03
N ALA A 59 -14.76 4.88 -6.05
CA ALA A 59 -15.72 5.52 -5.14
C ALA A 59 -15.08 6.68 -4.36
N LEU A 60 -13.93 6.44 -3.74
CA LEU A 60 -13.21 7.45 -2.96
C LEU A 60 -12.76 8.64 -3.81
N ARG A 61 -12.26 8.41 -5.03
CA ARG A 61 -11.93 9.49 -5.99
C ARG A 61 -13.14 10.32 -6.39
N SER A 62 -14.34 9.72 -6.39
CA SER A 62 -15.60 10.43 -6.63
C SER A 62 -16.17 11.14 -5.40
N GLY A 63 -15.44 11.15 -4.27
CA GLY A 63 -15.93 11.72 -3.00
C GLY A 63 -17.03 10.90 -2.33
N LYS A 64 -17.18 9.63 -2.72
CA LYS A 64 -18.21 8.73 -2.18
C LYS A 64 -17.58 7.67 -1.29
N LEU A 65 -18.23 7.38 -0.17
CA LEU A 65 -17.88 6.24 0.66
C LEU A 65 -18.52 4.97 0.08
N PRO A 66 -17.75 3.92 -0.28
CA PRO A 66 -18.30 2.70 -0.87
C PRO A 66 -19.00 1.84 0.19
N LEU A 67 -20.30 2.06 0.39
CA LEU A 67 -21.09 1.32 1.38
C LEU A 67 -21.48 -0.08 0.90
N TRP A 68 -21.84 -0.21 -0.38
CA TRP A 68 -22.45 -1.40 -0.96
C TRP A 68 -21.73 -1.79 -2.26
N ASN A 69 -21.42 -3.07 -2.41
CA ASN A 69 -20.84 -3.62 -3.64
C ASN A 69 -21.96 -4.29 -4.45
N PRO A 70 -22.37 -3.72 -5.60
CA PRO A 70 -23.45 -4.28 -6.41
C PRO A 70 -23.02 -5.48 -7.26
N PHE A 71 -21.73 -5.79 -7.34
CA PHE A 71 -21.18 -6.75 -8.30
C PHE A 71 -21.14 -8.20 -7.77
N LEU A 72 -21.40 -8.43 -6.49
CA LEU A 72 -21.34 -9.74 -5.86
C LEU A 72 -22.64 -10.09 -5.18
N PHE A 73 -23.14 -11.31 -5.38
CA PHE A 73 -24.30 -11.86 -4.65
C PHE A 73 -25.56 -11.00 -4.69
N LEU A 74 -25.86 -10.36 -5.83
CA LEU A 74 -26.94 -9.37 -5.99
C LEU A 74 -26.78 -8.13 -5.10
N GLY A 75 -25.60 -7.92 -4.53
CA GLY A 75 -25.29 -6.88 -3.58
C GLY A 75 -24.67 -7.42 -2.29
N SER A 76 -23.61 -6.79 -1.81
CA SER A 76 -23.04 -7.09 -0.50
C SER A 76 -22.57 -5.84 0.27
N PRO A 77 -22.60 -5.87 1.62
CA PRO A 77 -22.04 -4.80 2.44
C PRO A 77 -20.53 -4.64 2.23
N PHE A 78 -20.11 -3.62 1.48
CA PHE A 78 -18.69 -3.43 1.14
C PHE A 78 -17.91 -2.79 2.27
N LEU A 79 -18.44 -1.71 2.87
CA LEU A 79 -17.76 -1.03 3.97
C LEU A 79 -17.64 -1.92 5.22
N ALA A 80 -18.62 -2.80 5.44
CA ALA A 80 -18.59 -3.76 6.54
C ALA A 80 -17.63 -4.93 6.30
N ASN A 81 -17.11 -5.09 5.07
CA ASN A 81 -16.11 -6.11 4.76
C ASN A 81 -14.72 -5.61 5.18
N PRO A 82 -14.06 -6.20 6.20
CA PRO A 82 -12.75 -5.75 6.67
C PRO A 82 -11.65 -5.90 5.60
N GLN A 83 -11.78 -6.85 4.67
CA GLN A 83 -10.80 -7.04 3.60
C GLN A 83 -10.84 -5.93 2.55
N SER A 84 -11.93 -5.15 2.48
CA SER A 84 -11.99 -3.96 1.61
C SER A 84 -11.02 -2.86 2.04
N ALA A 85 -10.69 -2.82 3.34
CA ALA A 85 -9.79 -1.86 3.97
C ALA A 85 -10.12 -0.39 3.66
N VAL A 86 -11.39 -0.06 3.36
CA VAL A 86 -11.80 1.30 2.94
C VAL A 86 -11.46 2.35 3.99
N LEU A 87 -11.59 2.03 5.28
CA LEU A 87 -11.29 2.95 6.38
C LEU A 87 -9.84 2.85 6.88
N TYR A 88 -8.98 2.08 6.18
CA TYR A 88 -7.59 1.95 6.56
C TYR A 88 -6.77 3.16 6.05
N PRO A 89 -6.18 3.98 6.93
CA PRO A 89 -5.62 5.28 6.53
C PRO A 89 -4.45 5.16 5.55
N LEU A 90 -3.61 4.12 5.62
CA LEU A 90 -2.49 3.97 4.69
C LEU A 90 -2.94 3.63 3.26
N HIS A 91 -4.14 3.07 3.08
CA HIS A 91 -4.71 2.88 1.74
C HIS A 91 -4.94 4.24 1.07
N TRP A 92 -5.39 5.25 1.83
CA TRP A 92 -5.78 6.54 1.27
C TRP A 92 -4.64 7.26 0.54
N LEU A 93 -3.39 7.00 0.96
CA LEU A 93 -2.16 7.48 0.29
C LEU A 93 -2.09 7.06 -1.19
N PHE A 94 -2.75 5.97 -1.57
CA PHE A 94 -2.65 5.34 -2.88
C PHE A 94 -3.97 5.28 -3.66
N VAL A 95 -4.99 6.02 -3.23
CA VAL A 95 -6.32 6.05 -3.89
C VAL A 95 -6.25 6.61 -5.32
N GLY A 96 -5.31 7.52 -5.58
CA GLY A 96 -5.07 8.09 -6.91
C GLY A 96 -4.46 7.10 -7.91
N LEU A 97 -3.93 5.97 -7.46
CA LEU A 97 -3.24 5.00 -8.31
C LEU A 97 -4.21 3.97 -8.91
N PRO A 98 -3.92 3.42 -10.11
CA PRO A 98 -4.56 2.22 -10.61
C PRO A 98 -4.48 1.08 -9.59
N ALA A 99 -5.51 0.24 -9.49
CA ALA A 99 -5.66 -0.76 -8.42
C ALA A 99 -4.43 -1.63 -8.18
N GLY A 100 -3.80 -2.16 -9.24
CA GLY A 100 -2.59 -2.97 -9.11
C GLY A 100 -1.39 -2.20 -8.53
N LYS A 101 -1.20 -0.94 -8.94
CA LYS A 101 -0.15 -0.06 -8.38
C LYS A 101 -0.48 0.34 -6.95
N SER A 102 -1.75 0.59 -6.65
CA SER A 102 -2.24 0.89 -5.30
C SER A 102 -1.95 -0.27 -4.33
N LEU A 103 -2.20 -1.51 -4.77
CA LEU A 103 -1.86 -2.73 -4.01
C LEU A 103 -0.34 -2.90 -3.85
N ALA A 104 0.43 -2.74 -4.92
CA ALA A 104 1.89 -2.86 -4.87
C ALA A 104 2.53 -1.80 -3.96
N ALA A 105 2.07 -0.55 -4.03
CA ALA A 105 2.56 0.52 -3.17
C ALA A 105 2.19 0.28 -1.71
N SER A 106 0.96 -0.19 -1.45
CA SER A 106 0.55 -0.62 -0.11
C SER A 106 1.44 -1.75 0.41
N ALA A 107 1.64 -2.82 -0.37
CA ALA A 107 2.48 -3.95 0.03
C ALA A 107 3.93 -3.53 0.29
N GLY A 108 4.50 -2.70 -0.59
CA GLY A 108 5.85 -2.15 -0.41
C GLY A 108 5.99 -1.30 0.84
N LEU A 109 5.00 -0.44 1.12
CA LEU A 109 4.98 0.37 2.35
C LEU A 109 4.96 -0.51 3.61
N HIS A 110 4.14 -1.58 3.63
CA HIS A 110 4.10 -2.48 4.79
C HIS A 110 5.40 -3.27 4.95
N LEU A 111 6.00 -3.72 3.84
CA LEU A 111 7.29 -4.40 3.89
C LEU A 111 8.38 -3.46 4.45
N TRP A 112 8.39 -2.20 4.03
CA TRP A 112 9.31 -1.21 4.58
C TRP A 112 9.10 -0.95 6.07
N LEU A 113 7.83 -0.86 6.52
CA LEU A 113 7.49 -0.68 7.92
C LEU A 113 7.81 -1.91 8.79
N ALA A 114 7.89 -3.10 8.19
CA ALA A 114 8.23 -4.33 8.88
C ALA A 114 9.73 -4.45 9.23
N GLY A 115 10.60 -3.75 8.49
CA GLY A 115 12.02 -3.55 8.83
C GLY A 115 13.03 -4.20 7.91
#